data_AF-A0A0M2P418-F1
#
_entry.id   AF-A0A0M2P418-F1
#
_cell.length_a   1.000
_cell.length_b   1.000
_cell.length_c   1.000
_cell.angle_alpha   90.00
_cell.angle_beta   90.00
_cell.angle_gamma   90.00
#
_symmetry.space_group_name_H-M   'P 1'
#
loop_
_entity.id
_entity.type
_entity.pdbx_description
1 polymer ?
#
loop_
_entity_poly.entity_id
_entity_poly.type
_entity_poly.pdbx_seq_one_letter_code
_entity_poly.pdbx_strand_id
1 'polypeptide(L)'
;MEQVGFGTWNWVAVVIYLLVMLLVGAYFTKRASQSTDSFFTASGRLPSWAVGFSIYATTLSAITFMSTPEKAFLTDWSYIAGNIAIVAIIPLLIYFLCTIF
;
A
#
# COMPACT_ATOMS: atom_id res chain seq x y z
N MET A 1 26.30 -0.59 27.76
CA MET A 1 25.07 -0.87 27.01
C MET A 1 25.44 -1.86 25.92
N GLU A 2 24.95 -3.09 25.99
CA GLU A 2 25.18 -4.08 24.94
C GLU A 2 24.47 -3.60 23.67
N GLN A 3 25.21 -3.36 22.60
CA GLN A 3 24.64 -2.95 21.32
C GLN A 3 23.99 -4.18 20.69
N VAL A 4 22.72 -4.41 20.99
CA VAL A 4 21.94 -5.48 20.38
C VAL A 4 21.78 -5.11 18.90
N GLY A 5 22.52 -5.81 18.03
CA GLY A 5 22.41 -5.63 16.59
C GLY A 5 21.00 -6.00 16.09
N PHE A 6 20.66 -5.55 14.87
CA PHE A 6 19.32 -5.75 14.28
C PHE A 6 18.83 -7.20 14.31
N GLY A 7 19.72 -8.19 14.34
CA GLY A 7 19.38 -9.61 14.46
C GLY A 7 19.17 -10.27 13.11
N THR A 8 19.70 -11.48 12.95
CA THR A 8 19.70 -12.22 11.68
C THR A 8 18.28 -12.46 11.15
N TRP A 9 17.32 -12.81 12.02
CA TRP A 9 15.94 -13.06 11.61
C TRP A 9 15.23 -11.81 11.07
N ASN A 10 15.54 -10.64 11.60
CA ASN A 10 14.98 -9.39 11.09
C ASN A 10 15.53 -9.06 9.69
N TRP A 11 16.83 -9.28 9.47
CA TRP A 11 17.42 -9.19 8.13
C TRP A 11 16.79 -10.17 7.14
N VAL A 12 16.57 -11.41 7.55
CA VAL A 12 15.89 -12.42 6.71
C VAL A 12 14.50 -11.95 6.32
N ALA A 13 13.71 -11.42 7.25
CA ALA A 13 12.37 -10.88 6.97
C ALA A 13 12.40 -9.75 5.93
N VAL A 14 13.34 -8.80 6.07
CA VAL A 14 13.52 -7.69 5.12
C VAL A 14 13.89 -8.20 3.73
N VAL A 15 14.86 -9.11 3.63
CA VAL A 15 15.31 -9.66 2.34
C VAL A 15 14.18 -10.42 1.65
N ILE A 16 13.43 -11.25 2.38
CA ILE A 16 12.29 -11.98 1.83
C ILE A 16 11.22 -11.01 1.31
N TYR A 17 10.88 -9.98 2.08
CA TYR A 17 9.91 -8.97 1.65
C TYR A 17 10.33 -8.30 0.32
N LEU A 18 11.59 -7.87 0.22
CA LEU A 18 12.11 -7.24 -1.00
C LEU A 18 12.11 -8.20 -2.20
N LEU A 19 12.49 -9.46 -1.99
CA LEU A 19 12.47 -10.48 -3.04
C LEU A 19 11.04 -10.76 -3.53
N VAL A 20 10.07 -10.88 -2.62
CA VAL A 20 8.66 -11.07 -2.98
C VAL A 20 8.16 -9.90 -3.83
N MET A 21 8.45 -8.66 -3.42
CA MET A 21 8.05 -7.47 -4.19
C MET A 21 8.67 -7.45 -5.60
N LEU A 22 9.95 -7.81 -5.72
CA LEU A 22 10.63 -7.92 -7.01
C LEU A 22 10.00 -8.99 -7.90
N LEU A 23 9.72 -10.19 -7.35
CA LEU A 23 9.14 -11.30 -8.08
C LEU A 23 7.73 -10.99 -8.58
N VAL A 24 6.90 -10.34 -7.74
CA VAL A 24 5.57 -9.87 -8.14
C VAL A 24 5.69 -8.89 -9.31
N GLY A 25 6.57 -7.89 -9.20
CA GLY A 25 6.82 -6.93 -10.29
C GLY A 25 7.23 -7.64 -11.59
N ALA A 26 8.26 -8.48 -11.53
CA ALA A 26 8.79 -9.20 -12.69
C ALA A 26 7.75 -10.12 -13.36
N TYR A 27 6.89 -10.76 -12.56
CA TYR A 27 5.81 -11.62 -13.08
C TYR A 27 4.76 -10.81 -13.86
N PHE A 28 4.35 -9.66 -13.33
CA PHE A 28 3.30 -8.84 -13.96
C PHE A 28 3.80 -7.92 -15.08
N THR A 29 5.10 -7.57 -15.13
CA THR A 29 5.68 -6.73 -16.19
C THR A 29 5.35 -7.25 -17.59
N LYS A 30 5.55 -8.55 -17.86
CA LYS A 30 5.27 -9.12 -19.21
C LYS A 30 3.80 -9.03 -19.61
N ARG A 31 2.90 -9.00 -18.64
CA ARG A 31 1.45 -8.92 -18.85
C ARG A 31 0.97 -7.49 -19.01
N ALA A 32 1.57 -6.56 -18.26
CA ALA A 32 1.27 -5.13 -18.31
C ALA A 32 1.85 -4.45 -19.56
N SER A 33 2.93 -4.97 -20.15
CA SER A 33 3.57 -4.37 -21.33
C SER A 33 2.92 -4.74 -22.68
N GLN A 34 1.77 -5.42 -22.70
CA GLN A 34 1.15 -5.88 -23.96
C GLN A 34 0.38 -4.78 -24.69
N SER A 35 -0.18 -3.83 -23.96
CA SER A 35 -0.91 -2.66 -24.49
C SER A 35 -1.06 -1.56 -23.43
N THR A 36 -1.37 -0.34 -23.86
CA THR A 36 -1.69 0.79 -22.97
C THR A 36 -2.82 0.44 -21.99
N ASP A 37 -3.88 -0.21 -22.46
CA ASP A 37 -4.99 -0.64 -21.60
C ASP A 37 -4.56 -1.72 -20.59
N SER A 38 -3.70 -2.65 -20.98
CA SER A 38 -3.16 -3.66 -20.05
C SER A 38 -2.25 -3.05 -18.98
N PHE A 39 -1.60 -1.93 -19.29
CA PHE A 39 -0.72 -1.22 -18.36
C PHE A 39 -1.51 -0.38 -17.36
N PHE A 40 -2.52 0.38 -17.82
CA PHE A 40 -3.25 1.33 -16.97
C PHE A 40 -4.48 0.76 -16.30
N THR A 41 -5.25 -0.11 -16.97
CA THR A 41 -6.53 -0.62 -16.45
C THR A 41 -6.49 -2.12 -16.18
N ALA A 42 -5.35 -2.78 -16.43
CA ALA A 42 -5.24 -4.24 -16.44
C ALA A 42 -6.32 -4.92 -17.30
N SER A 43 -6.80 -4.23 -18.35
CA SER A 43 -7.91 -4.66 -19.20
C SER A 43 -9.21 -4.98 -18.41
N GLY A 44 -9.49 -4.25 -17.33
CA GLY A 44 -10.69 -4.44 -16.50
C GLY A 44 -10.72 -5.73 -15.67
N ARG A 45 -9.57 -6.40 -15.50
CA ARG A 45 -9.47 -7.70 -14.82
C ARG A 45 -9.22 -7.62 -13.31
N LEU A 46 -8.98 -6.43 -12.77
CA LEU A 46 -8.69 -6.25 -11.35
C LEU A 46 -9.99 -6.32 -10.54
N PRO A 47 -10.08 -7.19 -9.51
CA PRO A 47 -11.24 -7.19 -8.64
C PRO A 47 -11.26 -5.93 -7.78
N SER A 48 -12.47 -5.41 -7.54
CA SER A 48 -12.71 -4.13 -6.85
C SER A 48 -12.03 -4.01 -5.49
N TRP A 49 -11.97 -5.10 -4.71
CA TRP A 49 -11.28 -5.13 -3.42
C TRP A 49 -9.77 -4.92 -3.55
N ALA A 50 -9.12 -5.45 -4.59
CA ALA A 50 -7.68 -5.29 -4.81
C ALA A 50 -7.34 -3.85 -5.19
N VAL A 51 -8.21 -3.20 -5.99
CA VAL A 51 -8.13 -1.77 -6.28
C VAL A 51 -8.25 -0.95 -5.00
N GLY A 52 -9.20 -1.31 -4.12
CA GLY A 52 -9.37 -0.68 -2.81
C GLY A 52 -8.11 -0.71 -1.94
N PHE A 53 -7.49 -1.88 -1.78
CA PHE A 53 -6.24 -2.01 -1.04
C PHE A 53 -5.09 -1.23 -1.68
N SER A 54 -5.02 -1.19 -3.01
CA SER A 54 -4.00 -0.41 -3.72
C SER A 54 -4.13 1.09 -3.47
N ILE A 55 -5.36 1.62 -3.50
CA ILE A 55 -5.63 3.03 -3.19
C ILE A 55 -5.22 3.34 -1.74
N TYR A 56 -5.60 2.48 -0.80
CA TYR A 56 -5.21 2.64 0.61
C TYR A 56 -3.69 2.60 0.81
N ALA A 57 -3.01 1.64 0.19
CA ALA A 57 -1.56 1.52 0.27
C ALA A 57 -0.85 2.75 -0.32
N THR A 58 -1.44 3.41 -1.32
CA THR A 58 -0.87 4.61 -1.95
C THR A 58 -0.99 5.85 -1.06
N THR A 59 -2.03 5.94 -0.23
CA THR A 59 -2.21 7.08 0.69
C THR A 59 -1.37 6.94 1.97
N LEU A 60 -0.97 5.73 2.34
CA LEU A 60 -0.06 5.48 3.44
C LEU A 60 1.40 5.61 3.00
N SER A 61 2.10 6.59 3.59
CA SER A 61 3.53 6.79 3.39
C SER A 61 4.33 6.45 4.64
N ALA A 62 5.65 6.30 4.51
CA ALA A 62 6.56 6.17 5.65
C ALA A 62 6.45 7.36 6.62
N ILE A 63 6.18 8.57 6.10
CA ILE A 63 5.95 9.76 6.93
C ILE A 63 4.70 9.57 7.79
N THR A 64 3.60 9.13 7.20
CA THR A 64 2.35 8.88 7.95
C THR A 64 2.56 7.82 9.02
N PHE A 65 3.28 6.75 8.69
CA PHE A 65 3.56 5.65 9.61
C PHE A 65 4.35 6.08 10.85
N MET A 66 5.36 6.96 10.68
CA MET A 66 6.16 7.46 11.80
C MET A 66 5.48 8.63 12.54
N SER A 67 4.89 9.57 11.81
CA SER A 67 4.36 10.81 12.39
C SER A 67 3.04 10.63 13.13
N THR A 68 2.18 9.69 12.73
CA THR A 68 0.89 9.45 13.40
C THR A 68 1.07 9.02 14.87
N PRO A 69 1.88 7.99 15.20
CA PRO A 69 2.10 7.61 16.59
C PRO A 69 2.85 8.68 17.38
N GLU A 70 3.81 9.39 16.76
CA GLU A 70 4.50 10.53 17.39
C GLU A 70 3.49 11.61 17.82
N LYS A 71 2.60 12.02 16.91
CA LYS A 71 1.56 13.01 17.21
C LYS A 71 0.57 12.51 18.25
N ALA A 72 0.15 11.25 18.17
CA ALA A 72 -0.75 10.66 19.17
C ALA A 72 -0.13 10.62 20.57
N PHE A 73 1.20 10.45 20.65
CA PHE A 73 1.93 10.49 21.91
C PHE A 73 2.07 11.91 22.48
N LEU A 74 2.30 12.91 21.62
CA LEU A 74 2.53 14.30 22.04
C LEU A 74 1.26 15.13 22.25
N THR A 75 0.18 14.85 21.51
CA THR A 75 -1.06 15.63 21.55
C THR A 75 -2.25 14.76 21.98
N ASP A 76 -2.95 14.16 21.01
CA ASP A 76 -4.21 13.46 21.18
C ASP A 76 -4.52 12.59 19.95
N TRP A 77 -5.68 11.95 19.97
CA TRP A 77 -6.09 10.96 18.98
C TRP A 77 -6.77 11.56 17.76
N SER A 78 -6.81 12.90 17.61
CA SER A 78 -7.55 13.56 16.53
C SER A 78 -7.05 13.18 15.13
N TYR A 79 -5.77 12.81 14.99
CA TYR A 79 -5.18 12.34 13.73
C TYR A 79 -5.76 11.01 13.22
N ILE A 80 -6.43 10.22 14.08
CA ILE A 80 -7.15 9.02 13.65
C ILE A 80 -8.32 9.37 12.73
N ALA A 81 -8.93 10.56 12.88
CA ALA A 81 -10.04 10.99 12.02
C ALA A 81 -9.62 11.01 10.53
N GLY A 82 -8.39 11.42 10.23
CA GLY A 82 -7.85 11.41 8.87
C GLY A 82 -7.69 9.99 8.30
N ASN A 83 -7.24 9.03 9.12
CA ASN A 83 -7.11 7.63 8.71
C ASN A 83 -8.48 6.97 8.48
N ILE A 84 -9.47 7.25 9.33
CA ILE A 84 -10.86 6.75 9.18
C ILE A 84 -11.51 7.35 7.94
N ALA A 85 -11.29 8.63 7.65
CA ALA A 85 -11.81 9.29 6.46
C ALA A 85 -11.32 8.60 5.18
N ILE A 86 -10.04 8.21 5.11
CA ILE A 86 -9.50 7.46 3.98
C ILE A 86 -10.24 6.13 3.80
N VAL A 87 -10.44 5.37 4.89
CA VAL A 87 -11.16 4.08 4.83
C VAL A 87 -12.61 4.26 4.37
N ALA A 88 -13.29 5.32 4.83
CA ALA A 88 -14.64 5.64 4.43
C ALA A 88 -14.76 6.08 2.95
N ILE A 89 -13.71 6.72 2.41
CA ILE A 89 -13.66 7.18 1.02
C ILE A 89 -13.37 6.02 0.04
N ILE A 90 -12.69 4.95 0.48
CA ILE A 90 -12.34 3.81 -0.39
C ILE A 90 -13.55 3.17 -1.09
N PRO A 91 -14.66 2.82 -0.41
CA PRO A 91 -15.85 2.27 -1.08
C PRO A 91 -16.43 3.21 -2.14
N LEU A 92 -16.41 4.52 -1.87
CA LEU A 92 -16.89 5.53 -2.80
C LEU A 92 -15.97 5.65 -4.02
N LEU A 93 -14.65 5.61 -3.82
CA LEU A 93 -13.66 5.59 -4.90
C LEU A 93 -13.75 4.31 -5.73
N ILE A 94 -13.91 3.14 -5.10
CA ILE A 94 -14.09 1.87 -5.81
C ILE A 94 -15.35 1.93 -6.68
N TYR A 95 -16.47 2.44 -6.15
CA TYR A 95 -17.71 2.59 -6.90
C TYR A 95 -17.54 3.51 -8.11
N PHE A 96 -16.93 4.70 -7.92
CA PHE A 96 -16.72 5.67 -8.98
C PHE A 96 -15.67 5.24 -10.01
N LEU A 97 -14.55 4.66 -9.60
CA LEU A 97 -13.49 4.22 -10.52
C LEU A 97 -13.94 2.98 -11.32
N CYS A 98 -14.55 1.99 -10.66
CA CYS A 98 -15.02 0.77 -11.33
C CYS A 98 -16.24 0.98 -12.23
N THR A 99 -16.98 2.08 -12.09
CA THR A 99 -18.06 2.43 -13.06
C THR A 99 -17.54 3.21 -14.28
N ILE A 100 -16.35 3.82 -14.19
CA ILE A 100 -15.77 4.64 -15.27
C ILE A 100 -14.84 3.80 -16.17
N PHE A 101 -14.21 2.75 -15.63
CA PHE A 101 -13.35 1.80 -16.34
C PHE A 101 -14.06 0.47 -16.61
#